data_AF-A0A7U6JL31-F1
#
_entry.id   AF-A0A7U6JL31-F1
#
_cell.length_a   1.000
_cell.length_b   1.000
_cell.length_c   1.000
_cell.angle_alpha   90.00
_cell.angle_beta   90.00
_cell.angle_gamma   90.00
#
_symmetry.space_group_name_H-M   'P 1'
#
loop_
_entity.id
_entity.type
_entity.pdbx_description
1 polymer ?
#
loop_
_entity_poly.entity_id
_entity_poly.type
_entity_poly.pdbx_seq_one_letter_code
_entity_poly.pdbx_strand_id
1 'polypeptide(L)'
;MYKQLISGFLLGLCFISPVFAGSAADDMEVTAPWAREVPPGLTTSAGFLTLHNKGNKEHKLVAAESPATGMVELHTHINDNGVMRMRPVENIPVAPGGTTKLQPGGYHLMLMMLKKPLKSGDKMPITLEFEDGSRKEIQAEVLHFSMEKDMKHMKMGH
;
A
#
# COMPACT_ATOMS: atom_id res chain seq x y z
N MET A 1 -22.73 -62.79 39.12
CA MET A 1 -23.43 -62.05 38.04
C MET A 1 -23.36 -60.56 38.37
N TYR A 2 -22.93 -59.69 37.44
CA TYR A 2 -23.14 -58.21 37.38
C TYR A 2 -22.78 -57.40 38.67
N LYS A 3 -21.99 -56.33 38.73
CA LYS A 3 -21.93 -55.03 38.00
C LYS A 3 -20.97 -54.12 38.83
N GLN A 4 -20.28 -53.06 38.40
CA GLN A 4 -19.92 -52.42 37.12
C GLN A 4 -18.46 -51.90 37.24
N LEU A 5 -17.79 -51.61 36.11
CA LEU A 5 -16.65 -50.69 36.06
C LEU A 5 -17.15 -49.32 35.57
N ILE A 6 -16.85 -48.24 36.30
CA ILE A 6 -17.16 -46.87 35.88
C ILE A 6 -15.92 -46.30 35.19
N SER A 7 -15.93 -46.27 33.85
CA SER A 7 -14.91 -45.58 33.07
C SER A 7 -15.26 -44.10 32.97
N GLY A 8 -14.45 -43.24 33.60
CA GLY A 8 -14.65 -41.80 33.57
C GLY A 8 -14.22 -41.20 32.23
N PHE A 9 -15.18 -41.01 31.32
CA PHE A 9 -14.95 -40.33 30.05
C PHE A 9 -14.88 -38.81 30.27
N LEU A 10 -13.66 -38.28 30.46
CA LEU A 10 -13.43 -36.85 30.65
C LEU A 10 -13.51 -36.14 29.29
N LEU A 11 -14.70 -35.64 28.96
CA LEU A 11 -15.01 -35.01 27.68
C LEU A 11 -14.41 -33.59 27.64
N GLY A 12 -13.15 -33.50 27.21
CA GLY A 12 -12.41 -32.24 27.09
C GLY A 12 -13.03 -31.31 26.06
N LEU A 13 -13.69 -30.25 26.53
CA LEU A 13 -14.30 -29.23 25.67
C LEU A 13 -13.19 -28.39 25.03
N CYS A 14 -12.84 -28.70 23.77
CA CYS A 14 -11.85 -27.93 23.03
C CYS A 14 -12.45 -26.58 22.62
N PHE A 15 -12.08 -25.51 23.34
CA PHE A 15 -12.45 -24.15 22.96
C PHE A 15 -11.70 -23.76 21.68
N ILE A 16 -12.34 -23.97 20.53
CA ILE A 16 -11.87 -23.47 19.24
C ILE A 16 -12.16 -21.97 19.21
N SER A 17 -11.23 -21.15 19.70
CA SER A 17 -11.29 -19.70 19.51
C SER A 17 -11.30 -19.41 18.01
N PRO A 18 -12.28 -18.67 17.47
CA PRO A 18 -12.28 -18.30 16.08
C PRO A 18 -11.08 -17.38 15.82
N VAL A 19 -10.14 -17.84 14.99
CA VAL A 19 -9.12 -16.96 14.43
C VAL A 19 -9.83 -16.02 13.47
N PHE A 20 -10.14 -14.81 13.93
CA PHE A 20 -10.46 -13.70 13.04
C PHE A 20 -9.24 -13.45 12.15
N ALA A 21 -9.35 -13.84 10.88
CA ALA A 21 -8.46 -13.31 9.86
C ALA A 21 -8.88 -11.85 9.63
N GLY A 22 -7.94 -10.92 9.78
CA GLY A 22 -8.14 -9.53 9.37
C GLY A 22 -8.39 -9.44 7.87
N SER A 23 -8.98 -8.33 7.43
CA SER A 23 -8.95 -7.98 6.01
C SER A 23 -7.54 -7.53 5.59
N ALA A 24 -7.25 -7.55 4.30
CA ALA A 24 -6.00 -7.01 3.77
C ALA A 24 -5.80 -5.55 4.24
N ALA A 25 -6.87 -4.74 4.21
CA ALA A 25 -6.83 -3.38 4.72
C ALA A 25 -6.46 -3.31 6.20
N ASP A 26 -6.95 -4.20 7.08
CA ASP A 26 -6.59 -4.21 8.51
C ASP A 26 -5.11 -4.55 8.72
N ASP A 27 -4.61 -5.56 8.00
CA ASP A 27 -3.24 -6.06 8.09
C ASP A 27 -2.20 -5.08 7.51
N MET A 28 -2.60 -4.12 6.67
CA MET A 28 -1.71 -3.12 6.07
C MET A 28 -1.47 -1.89 6.97
N GLU A 29 -0.27 -1.78 7.52
CA GLU A 29 0.25 -0.51 8.03
C GLU A 29 0.80 0.34 6.87
N VAL A 30 0.31 1.58 6.75
CA VAL A 30 0.76 2.53 5.72
C VAL A 30 1.56 3.63 6.40
N THR A 31 2.81 3.84 5.94
CA THR A 31 3.72 4.83 6.51
C THR A 31 4.26 5.79 5.45
N ALA A 32 4.58 7.01 5.90
CA ALA A 32 5.07 8.11 5.08
C ALA A 32 4.32 8.31 3.73
N PRO A 33 2.98 8.41 3.70
CA PRO A 33 2.25 8.73 2.48
C PRO A 33 2.50 10.17 2.06
N TRP A 34 2.95 10.38 0.83
CA TRP A 34 3.15 11.70 0.24
C TRP A 34 2.86 11.72 -1.27
N ALA A 35 2.61 12.91 -1.80
CA ALA A 35 2.41 13.13 -3.23
C ALA A 35 3.31 14.26 -3.73
N ARG A 36 3.77 14.17 -4.98
CA ARG A 36 4.65 15.20 -5.53
C ARG A 36 3.87 16.48 -5.87
N GLU A 37 4.39 17.63 -5.47
CA GLU A 37 3.93 18.95 -5.94
C GLU A 37 4.00 19.04 -7.48
N VAL A 38 3.04 19.73 -8.10
CA VAL A 38 3.09 20.02 -9.53
C VAL A 38 2.78 21.49 -9.83
N PRO A 39 3.58 22.16 -10.69
CA PRO A 39 3.28 23.52 -11.12
C PRO A 39 1.97 23.58 -11.93
N PRO A 40 1.31 24.76 -11.97
CA PRO A 40 0.14 24.98 -12.81
C PRO A 40 0.40 24.60 -14.27
N GLY A 41 -0.56 23.91 -14.89
CA GLY A 41 -0.47 23.41 -16.27
C GLY A 41 -0.10 21.92 -16.38
N LEU A 42 0.44 21.29 -15.33
CA LEU A 42 0.59 19.83 -15.27
C LEU A 42 -0.60 19.20 -14.55
N THR A 43 -1.23 18.21 -15.20
CA THR A 43 -2.42 17.49 -14.72
C THR A 43 -2.10 16.09 -14.16
N THR A 44 -0.81 15.76 -14.02
CA THR A 44 -0.33 14.44 -13.65
C THR A 44 0.78 14.53 -12.60
N SER A 45 0.65 13.76 -11.51
CA SER A 45 1.64 13.65 -10.44
C SER A 45 1.87 12.18 -10.04
N ALA A 46 2.72 11.95 -9.03
CA ALA A 46 2.96 10.64 -8.44
C ALA A 46 2.75 10.66 -6.92
N GLY A 47 2.12 9.62 -6.39
CA GLY A 47 1.94 9.32 -4.99
C GLY A 47 2.86 8.18 -4.53
N PHE A 48 3.37 8.30 -3.32
CA PHE A 48 4.40 7.44 -2.73
C PHE A 48 4.02 7.14 -1.28
N LEU A 49 4.36 5.93 -0.81
CA LEU A 49 4.03 5.43 0.53
C LEU A 49 4.82 4.15 0.79
N THR A 50 4.84 3.68 2.03
CA THR A 50 5.34 2.33 2.36
C THR A 50 4.21 1.50 2.94
N LEU A 51 3.96 0.33 2.34
CA LEU A 51 3.06 -0.70 2.86
C LEU A 51 3.87 -1.70 3.69
N HIS A 52 3.47 -1.95 4.93
CA HIS A 52 3.97 -3.03 5.75
C HIS A 52 2.82 -3.97 6.11
N ASN A 53 2.99 -5.24 5.77
CA ASN A 53 2.00 -6.28 6.01
C ASN A 53 2.24 -6.93 7.38
N LYS A 54 1.36 -6.66 8.34
CA LYS A 54 1.38 -7.27 9.68
C LYS A 54 0.69 -8.64 9.73
N GLY A 55 0.02 -9.01 8.64
CA GLY A 55 -0.67 -10.28 8.45
C GLY A 55 0.26 -11.44 8.14
N ASN A 56 -0.35 -12.63 8.11
CA ASN A 56 0.32 -13.90 7.82
C ASN A 56 0.04 -14.45 6.40
N LYS A 57 -0.61 -13.65 5.55
CA LYS A 57 -0.87 -13.94 4.13
C LYS A 57 -0.21 -12.89 3.22
N GLU A 58 0.02 -13.24 1.96
CA GLU A 58 0.33 -12.23 0.94
C GLU A 58 -0.95 -11.44 0.62
N HIS A 59 -0.80 -10.12 0.48
CA HIS A 59 -1.83 -9.20 0.02
C HIS A 59 -1.34 -8.38 -1.17
N LYS A 60 -2.26 -7.76 -1.90
CA LYS A 60 -2.01 -7.05 -3.16
C LYS A 60 -2.82 -5.78 -3.21
N LEU A 61 -2.13 -4.64 -3.28
CA LEU A 61 -2.79 -3.40 -3.69
C LEU A 61 -3.20 -3.56 -5.16
N VAL A 62 -4.49 -3.51 -5.47
CA VAL A 62 -5.03 -3.69 -6.84
C VAL A 62 -5.52 -2.38 -7.46
N ALA A 63 -5.97 -1.43 -6.63
CA ALA A 63 -6.36 -0.10 -7.09
C ALA A 63 -6.10 0.96 -6.03
N ALA A 64 -6.16 2.22 -6.46
CA ALA A 64 -6.27 3.37 -5.59
C ALA A 64 -7.23 4.39 -6.21
N GLU A 65 -7.82 5.24 -5.40
CA GLU A 65 -8.66 6.35 -5.87
C GLU A 65 -8.42 7.61 -5.01
N SER A 66 -8.68 8.79 -5.58
CA SER A 66 -8.62 10.05 -4.84
C SER A 66 -9.61 11.07 -5.41
N PRO A 67 -10.41 11.75 -4.59
CA PRO A 67 -11.33 12.78 -5.06
C PRO A 67 -10.61 14.00 -5.67
N ALA A 68 -9.30 14.17 -5.46
CA ALA A 68 -8.48 15.21 -6.09
C ALA A 68 -8.12 14.89 -7.56
N THR A 69 -8.24 13.63 -7.97
CA THR A 69 -7.85 13.10 -9.27
C THR A 69 -9.06 12.69 -10.11
N GLY A 70 -8.87 12.47 -11.41
CA GLY A 70 -9.85 11.78 -12.26
C GLY A 70 -9.57 10.27 -12.37
N MET A 71 -8.32 9.86 -12.18
CA MET A 71 -7.88 8.46 -12.24
C MET A 71 -6.58 8.29 -11.46
N VAL A 72 -6.39 7.13 -10.82
CA VAL A 72 -5.11 6.71 -10.26
C VAL A 72 -4.77 5.34 -10.79
N GLU A 73 -3.56 5.17 -11.32
CA GLU A 73 -3.05 3.89 -11.82
C GLU A 73 -1.90 3.40 -10.92
N LEU A 74 -1.73 2.08 -10.80
CA LEU A 74 -0.55 1.50 -10.15
C LEU A 74 0.57 1.37 -11.19
N HIS A 75 1.73 1.95 -10.94
CA HIS A 75 2.87 1.93 -11.86
C HIS A 75 4.12 1.35 -11.20
N THR A 76 5.00 0.80 -12.03
CA THR A 76 6.37 0.41 -11.66
C THR A 76 7.38 1.01 -12.63
N HIS A 77 8.66 0.95 -12.28
CA HIS A 77 9.75 1.21 -13.21
C HIS A 77 10.41 -0.11 -13.60
N ILE A 78 10.56 -0.34 -14.90
CA ILE A 78 11.43 -1.41 -15.42
C ILE A 78 12.71 -0.80 -16.00
N ASN A 79 13.82 -1.50 -15.85
CA ASN A 79 15.04 -1.22 -16.60
C ASN A 79 14.95 -1.97 -17.93
N ASP A 80 14.74 -1.23 -19.01
CA ASP A 80 14.67 -1.75 -20.37
C ASP A 80 15.89 -1.23 -21.15
N ASN A 81 16.91 -2.09 -21.26
CA ASN A 81 18.16 -1.80 -21.96
C ASN A 81 18.90 -0.54 -21.45
N GLY A 82 18.92 -0.32 -20.13
CA GLY A 82 19.54 0.84 -19.49
C GLY A 82 18.60 2.06 -19.40
N VAL A 83 17.42 2.01 -20.01
CA VAL A 83 16.41 3.06 -19.93
C VAL A 83 15.37 2.69 -18.88
N MET A 84 15.24 3.51 -17.84
CA MET A 84 14.15 3.37 -16.87
C MET A 84 12.83 3.79 -17.52
N ARG A 85 11.89 2.85 -17.66
CA ARG A 85 10.55 3.09 -18.22
C ARG A 85 9.48 2.85 -17.16
N MET A 86 8.62 3.84 -16.96
CA MET A 86 7.38 3.66 -16.20
C MET A 86 6.43 2.75 -16.99
N ARG A 87 5.79 1.79 -16.31
CA ARG A 87 4.71 0.99 -16.88
C ARG A 87 3.61 0.78 -15.83
N PRO A 88 2.32 0.75 -16.24
CA PRO A 88 1.25 0.31 -15.37
C PRO A 88 1.43 -1.17 -14.97
N VAL A 89 0.93 -1.52 -13.79
CA VAL A 89 0.86 -2.89 -13.26
C VAL A 89 -0.54 -3.16 -12.73
N GLU A 90 -1.01 -4.40 -12.84
CA GLU A 90 -2.35 -4.79 -12.36
C GLU A 90 -2.44 -4.83 -10.83
N ASN A 91 -1.32 -5.03 -10.14
CA ASN A 91 -1.25 -5.07 -8.68
C ASN A 91 0.18 -4.84 -8.18
N ILE A 92 0.29 -4.51 -6.89
CA ILE A 92 1.56 -4.40 -6.15
C ILE A 92 1.48 -5.36 -4.95
N PRO A 93 2.25 -6.46 -4.94
CA PRO A 93 2.22 -7.45 -3.85
C PRO A 93 2.95 -6.96 -2.60
N VAL A 94 2.49 -7.42 -1.43
CA VAL A 94 3.09 -7.22 -0.12
C VAL A 94 3.10 -8.57 0.61
N ALA A 95 4.27 -9.20 0.65
CA ALA A 95 4.48 -10.49 1.30
C ALA A 95 4.12 -10.46 2.81
N PRO A 96 3.72 -11.59 3.43
CA PRO A 96 3.41 -11.65 4.87
C PRO A 96 4.61 -11.24 5.73
N GLY A 97 4.40 -10.39 6.73
CA GLY A 97 5.47 -9.77 7.51
C GLY A 97 6.39 -8.83 6.70
N GLY A 98 6.12 -8.63 5.41
CA GLY A 98 6.97 -7.94 4.46
C GLY A 98 6.66 -6.45 4.34
N THR A 99 7.49 -5.76 3.56
CA THR A 99 7.38 -4.31 3.33
C THR A 99 7.61 -3.98 1.87
N THR A 100 6.63 -3.35 1.23
CA THR A 100 6.71 -2.89 -0.16
C THR A 100 6.71 -1.36 -0.21
N LYS A 101 7.77 -0.78 -0.78
CA LYS A 101 7.93 0.67 -0.91
C LYS A 101 7.44 1.17 -2.26
N LEU A 102 6.48 2.08 -2.25
CA LEU A 102 6.12 2.91 -3.39
C LEU A 102 6.96 4.18 -3.29
N GLN A 103 8.01 4.28 -4.12
CA GLN A 103 9.05 5.31 -4.03
C GLN A 103 9.54 5.74 -5.43
N PRO A 104 10.16 6.93 -5.58
CA PRO A 104 10.75 7.38 -6.84
C PRO A 104 11.68 6.33 -7.45
N GLY A 105 11.50 6.03 -8.75
CA GLY A 105 12.26 5.00 -9.46
C GLY A 105 11.84 3.54 -9.19
N GLY A 106 10.76 3.31 -8.43
CA GLY A 106 10.17 1.99 -8.19
C GLY A 106 8.66 1.98 -8.42
N TYR A 107 7.92 1.22 -7.61
CA TYR A 107 6.46 1.27 -7.58
C TYR A 107 5.98 2.67 -7.17
N HIS A 108 4.83 3.10 -7.69
CA HIS A 108 4.20 4.38 -7.33
C HIS A 108 2.73 4.42 -7.77
N LEU A 109 1.97 5.33 -7.16
CA LEU A 109 0.62 5.69 -7.61
C LEU A 109 0.74 6.78 -8.67
N MET A 110 0.32 6.53 -9.90
CA MET A 110 0.30 7.53 -10.96
C MET A 110 -1.02 8.30 -10.91
N LEU A 111 -0.96 9.56 -10.49
CA LEU A 111 -2.10 10.42 -10.20
C LEU A 111 -2.45 11.23 -11.45
N MET A 112 -3.56 10.91 -12.12
CA MET A 112 -3.91 11.49 -13.42
C MET A 112 -5.18 12.36 -13.36
N MET A 113 -5.26 13.33 -14.27
CA MET A 113 -6.38 14.27 -14.38
C MET A 113 -6.64 15.01 -13.05
N LEU A 114 -5.59 15.59 -12.48
CA LEU A 114 -5.66 16.43 -11.29
C LEU A 114 -6.68 17.56 -11.48
N LYS A 115 -7.67 17.63 -10.59
CA LYS A 115 -8.76 18.63 -10.65
C LYS A 115 -8.30 20.02 -10.25
N LYS A 116 -7.19 20.11 -9.51
CA LYS A 116 -6.50 21.34 -9.06
C LYS A 116 -4.98 21.04 -8.99
N PRO A 117 -4.10 22.03 -9.19
CA PRO A 117 -2.67 21.87 -8.93
C PRO A 117 -2.43 21.46 -7.47
N LEU A 118 -1.54 20.49 -7.23
CA LEU A 118 -1.09 20.10 -5.90
C LEU A 118 0.07 21.01 -5.47
N LYS A 119 -0.04 21.65 -4.30
CA LYS A 119 1.00 22.53 -3.73
C LYS A 119 1.58 21.95 -2.45
N SER A 120 2.85 22.25 -2.18
CA SER A 120 3.52 21.80 -0.95
C SER A 120 2.74 22.21 0.31
N GLY A 121 2.54 21.25 1.22
CA GLY A 121 1.74 21.41 2.44
C GLY A 121 0.24 21.12 2.28
N ASP A 122 -0.26 20.92 1.06
CA ASP A 122 -1.61 20.39 0.86
C ASP A 122 -1.72 18.95 1.42
N LYS A 123 -2.94 18.54 1.80
CA LYS A 123 -3.25 17.15 2.13
C LYS A 123 -4.19 16.56 1.09
N MET A 124 -3.82 15.40 0.56
CA MET A 124 -4.58 14.70 -0.45
C MET A 124 -5.08 13.35 0.11
N PRO A 125 -6.40 13.17 0.27
CA PRO A 125 -6.95 11.86 0.63
C PRO A 125 -6.72 10.88 -0.52
N ILE A 126 -6.30 9.66 -0.20
CA ILE A 126 -6.20 8.53 -1.12
C ILE A 126 -6.88 7.33 -0.44
N THR A 127 -7.74 6.63 -1.17
CA THR A 127 -8.27 5.32 -0.76
C THR A 127 -7.49 4.25 -1.51
N LEU A 128 -6.92 3.31 -0.76
CA LEU A 128 -6.26 2.11 -1.27
C LEU A 128 -7.25 0.95 -1.29
N GLU A 129 -7.27 0.14 -2.36
CA GLU A 129 -8.12 -1.04 -2.48
C GLU A 129 -7.28 -2.31 -2.70
N PHE A 130 -7.59 -3.36 -1.95
CA PHE A 130 -6.88 -4.63 -1.93
C PHE A 130 -7.67 -5.74 -2.63
N GLU A 131 -7.01 -6.87 -2.90
CA GLU A 131 -7.55 -7.97 -3.69
C GLU A 131 -8.78 -8.68 -3.09
N ASP A 132 -9.00 -8.51 -1.78
CA ASP A 132 -10.18 -9.00 -1.06
C ASP A 132 -11.36 -8.00 -1.08
N GLY A 133 -11.21 -6.86 -1.78
CA GLY A 133 -12.19 -5.78 -1.84
C GLY A 133 -12.19 -4.87 -0.60
N SER A 134 -11.31 -5.10 0.37
CA SER A 134 -11.15 -4.21 1.52
C SER A 134 -10.44 -2.91 1.12
N ARG A 135 -10.72 -1.83 1.87
CA ARG A 135 -10.28 -0.47 1.54
C ARG A 135 -9.65 0.22 2.74
N LYS A 136 -8.58 0.98 2.51
CA LYS A 136 -7.90 1.80 3.52
C LYS A 136 -7.72 3.24 3.05
N GLU A 137 -8.35 4.17 3.75
CA GLU A 137 -8.15 5.61 3.54
C GLU A 137 -6.85 6.09 4.22
N ILE A 138 -6.11 6.94 3.51
CA ILE A 138 -4.88 7.59 3.98
C ILE A 138 -4.90 9.08 3.59
N GLN A 139 -4.06 9.87 4.27
CA GLN A 139 -3.81 11.28 3.94
C GLN A 139 -2.36 11.41 3.47
N ALA A 140 -2.16 11.67 2.18
CA ALA A 140 -0.84 11.95 1.63
C ALA A 140 -0.52 13.44 1.77
N GLU A 141 0.64 13.77 2.34
CA GLU A 141 1.14 15.15 2.35
C GLU A 141 1.74 15.50 0.99
N VAL A 142 1.40 16.66 0.43
CA VAL A 142 2.02 17.11 -0.82
C VAL A 142 3.37 17.75 -0.50
N LEU A 143 4.43 17.25 -1.14
CA LEU A 143 5.80 17.69 -0.92
C LEU A 143 6.45 18.16 -2.23
N HIS A 144 7.25 19.22 -2.13
CA HIS A 144 8.21 19.57 -3.17
C HIS A 144 9.28 18.47 -3.26
N PHE A 145 9.49 17.93 -4.45
CA PHE A 145 10.52 16.91 -4.69
C PHE A 145 11.21 17.14 -6.04
N SER A 146 12.54 17.24 -6.00
CA SER A 146 13.40 17.41 -7.17
C SER A 146 14.38 16.24 -7.28
N MET A 147 14.18 15.38 -8.28
CA MET A 147 14.97 14.17 -8.49
C MET A 147 16.49 14.41 -8.47
N GLU A 148 16.96 15.55 -8.99
CA GLU A 148 18.41 15.82 -9.07
C GLU A 148 19.03 16.16 -7.70
N LYS A 149 18.28 16.86 -6.84
CA LYS A 149 18.76 17.32 -5.54
C LYS A 149 18.58 16.24 -4.48
N ASP A 150 17.42 15.60 -4.45
CA ASP A 150 17.01 14.77 -3.33
C ASP A 150 17.62 13.35 -3.43
N MET A 151 17.85 12.85 -4.65
CA MET A 151 18.61 11.60 -4.86
C MET A 151 20.09 11.72 -4.44
N LYS A 152 20.70 12.92 -4.54
CA LYS A 152 22.07 13.15 -4.05
C LYS A 152 22.12 13.08 -2.53
N HIS A 153 21.13 13.62 -1.83
CA HIS A 153 21.03 13.52 -0.37
C HIS A 153 20.75 12.08 0.10
N MET A 154 19.86 11.33 -0.57
CA MET A 154 19.59 9.93 -0.22
C MET A 154 20.81 8.99 -0.37
N LYS A 155 21.74 9.28 -1.29
CA LYS A 155 22.96 8.48 -1.49
C LYS A 155 24.10 8.80 -0.52
N MET A 156 23.99 9.85 0.30
CA MET A 156 25.02 10.27 1.27
C MET A 156 24.73 9.77 2.70
N GLY A 157 23.71 8.93 2.89
CA GLY A 157 23.25 8.42 4.19
C GLY A 157 23.50 6.93 4.39
N HIS A 158 24.72 6.44 4.11
CA HIS A 158 25.24 5.13 4.51
C HIS A 158 26.62 5.33 5.14
#